data_AF-A0A523XSP7-F1
#
_entry.id   AF-A0A523XSP7-F1
#
_cell.length_a   1.000
_cell.length_b   1.000
_cell.length_c   1.000
_cell.angle_alpha   90.00
_cell.angle_beta   90.00
_cell.angle_gamma   90.00
#
_symmetry.space_group_name_H-M   'P 1'
#
loop_
_entity.id
_entity.type
_entity.pdbx_description
1 polymer ?
#
loop_
_entity_poly.entity_id
_entity_poly.type
_entity_poly.pdbx_seq_one_letter_code
_entity_poly.pdbx_strand_id
1 'polypeptide(L)'
;MGTPLAAGKIIVLDFSDWRLERAREMVATHTLNPEKQDPLEQLHEINNGRGADAVFVTAGSRAAWELDLQLCERGGQIHRGTPPPPGDLWPAGSTSLYFSEIQDQLILIRPL
;
A
#
# COMPACT_ATOMS: atom_id res chain seq x y z
N MET A 1 -0.38 13.61 23.51
CA MET A 1 0.38 12.69 22.65
C MET A 1 -0.65 12.06 21.72
N GLY A 2 -0.67 12.44 20.44
CA GLY A 2 -1.74 12.04 19.52
C GLY A 2 -1.73 10.53 19.31
N THR A 3 -2.91 9.91 19.25
CA THR A 3 -3.04 8.51 18.90
C THR A 3 -2.43 8.30 17.50
N PRO A 4 -1.50 7.35 17.31
CA PRO A 4 -1.14 6.90 15.97
C PRO A 4 -2.43 6.42 15.28
N LEU A 5 -2.51 6.48 13.94
CA LEU A 5 -3.70 6.05 13.18
C LEU A 5 -4.34 4.85 13.88
N ALA A 6 -5.61 4.96 14.28
CA ALA A 6 -6.31 3.91 15.03
C ALA A 6 -6.63 2.72 14.12
N ALA A 7 -5.59 2.07 13.61
CA ALA A 7 -5.63 0.89 12.77
C ALA A 7 -5.41 -0.35 13.63
N GLY A 8 -6.21 -1.39 13.40
CA GLY A 8 -6.04 -2.67 14.10
C GLY A 8 -4.75 -3.41 13.68
N LYS A 9 -4.26 -3.17 12.46
CA LYS A 9 -3.01 -3.71 11.93
C LYS A 9 -2.30 -2.66 11.09
N ILE A 10 -0.98 -2.60 11.21
CA ILE A 10 -0.11 -1.75 10.40
C ILE A 10 0.92 -2.67 9.75
N ILE A 11 0.78 -2.90 8.45
CA ILE A 11 1.60 -3.83 7.69
C ILE A 11 2.50 -3.02 6.75
N VAL A 12 3.82 -3.12 6.93
CA VAL A 12 4.79 -2.38 6.10
C VAL A 12 5.44 -3.33 5.10
N LEU A 13 5.44 -2.94 3.83
CA LEU A 13 6.09 -3.66 2.74
C LEU A 13 7.31 -2.86 2.27
N ASP A 14 8.49 -3.49 2.26
CA ASP A 14 9.71 -2.93 1.66
C ASP A 14 10.66 -4.09 1.29
N PHE A 15 11.53 -3.88 0.30
CA PHE A 15 12.56 -4.85 -0.08
C PHE A 15 13.75 -4.85 0.89
N SER A 16 13.96 -3.73 1.60
CA SER A 16 15.05 -3.57 2.57
C SER A 16 14.66 -4.15 3.93
N ASP A 17 15.26 -5.28 4.30
CA ASP A 17 15.11 -5.86 5.64
C ASP A 17 15.46 -4.87 6.76
N TRP A 18 16.42 -3.97 6.53
CA TRP A 18 16.76 -2.91 7.48
C TRP A 18 15.60 -1.92 7.69
N ARG A 19 14.93 -1.49 6.61
CA ARG A 19 13.76 -0.61 6.71
C ARG A 19 12.59 -1.31 7.38
N LEU A 20 12.40 -2.60 7.10
CA LEU A 20 11.38 -3.41 7.75
C LEU A 20 11.64 -3.51 9.26
N GLU A 21 12.88 -3.77 9.68
CA GLU A 21 13.21 -3.80 11.10
C GLU A 21 12.91 -2.45 11.77
N ARG A 22 13.31 -1.36 11.12
CA ARG A 22 13.00 -0.02 11.63
C ARG A 22 11.49 0.25 11.72
N ALA A 23 10.70 -0.26 10.78
CA ALA A 23 9.25 -0.12 10.80
C ALA A 23 8.62 -0.85 11.99
N ARG A 24 9.11 -2.06 12.33
CA ARG A 24 8.68 -2.83 13.51
C ARG A 24 8.94 -2.08 14.82
N GLU A 25 10.11 -1.46 14.93
CA GLU A 25 10.48 -0.66 16.11
C GLU A 25 9.59 0.59 16.29
N MET A 26 9.04 1.12 15.20
CA MET A 26 8.25 2.35 15.22
C MET A 26 6.77 2.10 15.48
N VAL A 27 6.07 1.47 14.52
CA VAL A 27 4.60 1.36 14.52
C VAL A 27 4.07 0.12 13.81
N ALA A 28 4.87 -0.58 13.01
CA ALA A 28 4.39 -1.70 12.21
C ALA A 28 4.09 -2.90 13.11
N THR A 29 2.88 -3.45 12.99
CA THR A 29 2.53 -4.71 13.65
C THR A 29 3.04 -5.91 12.87
N HIS A 30 3.16 -5.78 11.55
CA HIS A 30 3.71 -6.79 10.65
C HIS A 30 4.55 -6.11 9.58
N THR A 31 5.46 -6.87 8.99
CA THR A 31 6.28 -6.38 7.88
C THR A 31 6.52 -7.50 6.89
N LEU A 32 6.43 -7.20 5.60
CA LEU A 32 6.55 -8.20 4.54
C LEU A 32 7.66 -7.75 3.58
N ASN A 33 8.51 -8.69 3.18
CA ASN A 33 9.50 -8.47 2.13
C ASN A 33 9.02 -9.18 0.85
N PRO A 34 8.60 -8.44 -0.19
CA PRO A 34 8.09 -9.05 -1.42
C PRO A 34 9.13 -9.85 -2.23
N GLU A 35 10.43 -9.75 -1.93
CA GLU A 35 11.46 -10.63 -2.53
C GLU A 35 11.43 -12.05 -1.95
N LYS A 36 10.86 -12.23 -0.75
CA LYS A 36 10.91 -13.50 -0.03
C LYS A 36 9.64 -14.31 -0.20
N GLN A 37 8.49 -13.64 -0.24
CA GLN A 37 7.16 -14.25 -0.24
C GLN A 37 6.16 -13.31 -0.91
N ASP A 38 5.07 -13.87 -1.45
CA ASP A 38 4.01 -13.07 -2.05
C ASP A 38 3.35 -12.16 -0.98
N PRO A 39 3.37 -10.82 -1.16
CA PRO A 39 2.70 -9.92 -0.24
C PRO A 39 1.18 -10.09 -0.18
N LEU A 40 0.53 -10.53 -1.26
CA LEU A 40 -0.94 -10.68 -1.29
C LEU A 40 -1.38 -11.88 -0.44
N GLU A 41 -0.72 -13.02 -0.59
CA GLU A 41 -0.98 -14.21 0.24
C GLU A 41 -0.77 -13.90 1.72
N GLN A 42 0.38 -13.30 2.08
CA GLN A 42 0.67 -12.94 3.47
C GLN A 42 -0.32 -11.92 4.03
N LEU A 43 -0.73 -10.92 3.25
CA LEU A 43 -1.76 -9.97 3.67
C LEU A 43 -3.06 -10.71 4.01
N HIS A 44 -3.51 -11.61 3.14
CA HIS A 44 -4.73 -12.38 3.38
C HIS A 44 -4.61 -13.28 4.61
N GLU A 45 -3.48 -13.96 4.79
CA GLU A 45 -3.24 -14.77 6.00
C GLU A 45 -3.30 -13.92 7.27
N ILE A 46 -2.60 -12.78 7.27
CA ILE A 46 -2.57 -11.84 8.39
C ILE A 46 -3.96 -11.25 8.62
N ASN A 47 -4.73 -10.99 7.56
CA ASN A 47 -5.94 -10.20 7.58
C ASN A 47 -7.24 -10.97 7.32
N ASN A 48 -7.30 -12.24 7.74
CA ASN A 48 -8.52 -13.05 7.70
C ASN A 48 -9.14 -13.15 6.30
N GLY A 49 -8.31 -13.26 5.27
CA GLY A 49 -8.72 -13.32 3.86
C GLY A 49 -9.17 -11.99 3.25
N ARG A 50 -9.01 -10.87 3.96
CA ARG A 50 -9.39 -9.52 3.48
C ARG A 50 -8.19 -8.71 3.03
N GLY A 51 -8.41 -7.83 2.05
CA GLY A 51 -7.46 -6.77 1.70
C GLY A 51 -7.35 -5.71 2.81
N ALA A 52 -6.49 -4.72 2.60
CA ALA A 52 -6.30 -3.59 3.49
C ALA A 52 -7.41 -2.55 3.32
N ASP A 53 -7.92 -1.99 4.42
CA ASP A 53 -8.90 -0.91 4.37
C ASP A 53 -8.29 0.42 3.83
N ALA A 54 -6.97 0.59 4.01
CA ALA A 54 -6.20 1.69 3.46
C ALA A 54 -4.79 1.24 3.05
N VAL A 55 -4.30 1.70 1.89
CA VAL A 55 -2.96 1.43 1.37
C VAL A 55 -2.22 2.74 1.12
N PHE A 56 -0.99 2.84 1.61
CA PHE A 56 -0.12 4.00 1.42
C PHE A 56 1.08 3.62 0.55
N VAL A 57 1.25 4.29 -0.58
CA VAL A 57 2.31 4.02 -1.54
C VAL A 57 3.27 5.20 -1.60
N THR A 58 4.51 4.95 -1.18
CA THR A 58 5.61 5.91 -1.26
C THR A 58 6.62 5.56 -2.35
N ALA A 59 6.49 4.37 -2.96
CA ALA A 59 7.29 3.97 -4.10
C ALA A 59 6.71 4.53 -5.41
N GLY A 60 7.51 5.31 -6.13
CA GLY A 60 7.15 5.87 -7.43
C GLY A 60 7.39 4.89 -8.58
N SER A 61 6.73 3.74 -8.59
CA SER A 61 6.84 2.75 -9.67
C SER A 61 5.49 2.20 -10.09
N ARG A 62 5.35 1.82 -11.37
CA ARG A 62 4.15 1.16 -11.88
C ARG A 62 3.82 -0.11 -11.09
N ALA A 63 4.84 -0.93 -10.79
CA ALA A 63 4.65 -2.16 -10.03
C ALA A 63 4.04 -1.90 -8.64
N ALA A 64 4.43 -0.82 -7.96
CA ALA A 64 3.83 -0.46 -6.68
C ALA A 64 2.36 -0.02 -6.83
N TRP A 65 2.04 0.70 -7.90
CA TRP A 65 0.66 1.09 -8.23
C TRP A 65 -0.23 -0.08 -8.64
N GLU A 66 0.31 -1.09 -9.31
CA GLU A 66 -0.45 -2.30 -9.64
C GLU A 66 -0.65 -3.19 -8.41
N LEU A 67 0.35 -3.24 -7.53
CA LEU A 67 0.26 -3.98 -6.29
C LEU A 67 -0.72 -3.34 -5.30
N ASP A 68 -0.77 -2.01 -5.20
CA ASP A 68 -1.68 -1.34 -4.27
C ASP A 68 -3.15 -1.65 -4.52
N LEU A 69 -3.57 -1.75 -5.79
CA LEU A 69 -4.93 -2.11 -6.16
C LEU A 69 -5.29 -3.53 -5.72
N GLN A 70 -4.31 -4.43 -5.74
CA GLN A 70 -4.50 -5.83 -5.34
C GLN A 70 -4.52 -5.98 -3.81
N LEU A 71 -3.73 -5.16 -3.11
CA LEU A 71 -3.67 -5.18 -1.65
C LEU A 71 -4.87 -4.46 -1.02
N CYS A 72 -5.50 -3.52 -1.71
CA CYS A 72 -6.62 -2.75 -1.20
C CYS A 72 -7.92 -3.57 -1.25
N GLU A 73 -8.66 -3.58 -0.14
CA GLU A 73 -9.99 -4.19 -0.11
C GLU A 73 -11.00 -3.37 -0.92
N ARG A 74 -12.05 -4.03 -1.41
CA ARG A 74 -13.17 -3.36 -2.07
C ARG A 74 -13.75 -2.26 -1.18
N GLY A 75 -13.91 -1.05 -1.72
CA GLY A 75 -14.37 0.13 -0.97
C GLY A 75 -13.30 0.80 -0.09
N GLY A 76 -12.05 0.32 -0.13
CA GLY A 76 -10.93 0.87 0.62
C GLY A 76 -10.36 2.16 0.02
N GLN A 77 -9.28 2.65 0.64
CA GLN A 77 -8.61 3.89 0.23
C GLN A 77 -7.16 3.65 -0.19
N ILE A 78 -6.73 4.29 -1.26
CA ILE A 78 -5.34 4.26 -1.70
C ILE A 78 -4.79 5.68 -1.71
N HIS A 79 -3.63 5.84 -1.08
CA HIS A 79 -2.91 7.10 -0.97
C HIS A 79 -1.54 6.97 -1.64
N ARG A 80 -1.36 7.59 -2.80
CA ARG A 80 -0.10 7.56 -3.55
C ARG A 80 0.65 8.86 -3.36
N GLY A 81 1.83 8.79 -2.75
CA GLY A 81 2.69 9.95 -2.51
C GLY A 81 3.66 10.24 -3.65
N THR A 82 3.86 9.31 -4.59
CA THR A 82 4.86 9.48 -5.67
C THR A 82 4.34 8.87 -6.98
N PRO A 83 4.36 9.63 -8.09
CA PRO A 83 4.03 9.09 -9.40
C PRO A 83 5.15 8.21 -9.97
N PRO A 84 4.85 7.28 -10.89
CA PRO A 84 5.83 6.61 -11.72
C PRO A 84 6.61 7.62 -12.58
N PRO A 85 7.76 7.22 -13.15
CA PRO A 85 8.52 8.07 -14.05
C PRO A 85 7.68 8.61 -15.21
N PRO A 86 7.96 9.83 -15.72
CA PRO A 86 7.24 10.38 -16.85
C PRO A 86 7.24 9.44 -18.06
N GLY A 87 6.09 9.29 -18.71
CA GLY A 87 5.90 8.38 -19.85
C GLY A 87 5.60 6.93 -19.44
N ASP A 88 5.74 6.58 -18.18
CA ASP A 88 5.31 5.30 -17.63
C ASP A 88 3.80 5.33 -17.38
N LEU A 89 3.03 5.26 -18.47
CA LEU A 89 1.56 5.28 -18.44
C LEU A 89 1.05 4.03 -17.71
N TRP A 90 0.26 4.22 -16.66
CA TRP A 90 -0.43 3.14 -15.96
C TRP A 90 -1.89 3.05 -16.45
N PRO A 91 -2.22 2.09 -17.33
CA PRO A 91 -3.58 1.92 -17.83
C PRO A 91 -4.39 1.09 -16.85
N ALA A 92 -4.85 1.70 -15.75
CA ALA A 92 -5.81 1.04 -14.89
C ALA A 92 -7.12 0.82 -15.64
N GLY A 93 -7.61 -0.43 -15.68
CA GLY A 93 -8.84 -0.78 -16.37
C GLY A 93 -10.04 -0.06 -15.73
N SER A 94 -10.71 0.82 -16.47
CA SER A 94 -11.80 1.66 -15.97
C SER A 94 -12.94 0.85 -15.33
N THR A 95 -13.28 -0.31 -15.89
CA THR A 95 -14.30 -1.22 -15.35
C THR A 95 -13.88 -1.80 -13.99
N SER A 96 -12.63 -2.22 -13.85
CA SER A 96 -12.11 -2.78 -12.60
C SER A 96 -12.09 -1.72 -11.50
N LEU A 97 -11.62 -0.51 -11.82
CA LEU A 97 -11.65 0.62 -10.89
C LEU A 97 -13.07 0.96 -10.44
N TYR A 98 -14.03 1.00 -11.37
CA TYR A 98 -15.42 1.29 -11.06
C TYR A 98 -16.02 0.28 -10.05
N PHE A 99 -15.85 -1.02 -10.28
CA PHE A 99 -16.42 -2.06 -9.41
C PHE A 99 -15.65 -2.26 -8.09
N SER A 100 -14.39 -1.84 -8.05
CA SER A 100 -13.59 -1.89 -6.82
C SER A 100 -14.13 -0.94 -5.74
N GLU A 101 -14.86 0.11 -6.11
CA GLU A 101 -15.30 1.20 -5.22
C GLU A 101 -14.14 1.88 -4.45
N ILE A 102 -12.89 1.64 -4.85
CA ILE A 102 -11.70 2.19 -4.20
C ILE A 102 -11.63 3.70 -4.42
N GLN A 103 -11.36 4.43 -3.35
CA GLN A 103 -11.08 5.85 -3.40
C GLN A 103 -9.57 6.05 -3.57
N ASP A 104 -9.17 6.55 -4.74
CA ASP A 104 -7.77 6.78 -5.09
C ASP A 104 -7.41 8.27 -4.96
N GLN A 105 -6.40 8.57 -4.14
CA GLN A 105 -5.90 9.93 -3.94
C GLN A 105 -4.40 10.03 -4.17
N LEU A 106 -4.01 10.91 -5.09
CA LEU A 106 -2.64 11.35 -5.27
C LEU A 106 -2.32 12.46 -4.27
N ILE A 107 -1.40 12.18 -3.33
CA ILE A 107 -0.94 13.14 -2.34
C ILE A 107 0.28 13.88 -2.92
N LEU A 108 0.07 15.12 -3.34
CA LEU A 108 1.15 16.02 -3.74
C LEU A 108 1.74 16.71 -2.50
N ILE A 109 2.90 16.25 -2.04
CA ILE A 109 3.67 16.97 -1.02
C ILE A 109 4.31 18.19 -1.69
N ARG A 110 3.74 19.37 -1.48
CA ARG A 110 4.35 20.62 -1.96
C ARG A 110 5.61 20.90 -1.13
N PRO A 111 6.74 21.26 -1.76
CA PRO A 111 7.87 21.80 -1.02
C PRO A 111 7.41 23.04 -0.24
N LEU A 112 7.89 23.16 1.00
CA LEU A 112 7.63 24.31 1.88
C LEU A 112 8.12 25.61 1.24
#